data_AF-A0A6L6J6F0-F1
#
_entry.id   AF-A0A6L6J6F0-F1
#
_cell.length_a   1.000
_cell.length_b   1.000
_cell.length_c   1.000
_cell.angle_alpha   90.00
_cell.angle_beta   90.00
_cell.angle_gamma   90.00
#
_symmetry.space_group_name_H-M   'P 1'
#
loop_
_entity.id
_entity.type
_entity.pdbx_description
1 polymer ?
#
loop_
_entity_poly.entity_id
_entity_poly.type
_entity_poly.pdbx_seq_one_letter_code
_entity_poly.pdbx_strand_id
1 'polypeptide(L)'
;MSQDLGGRLVDKNPAFTAIAPNITPGSRIAGWSDADLVHAIREGLRPDGTLIGPPMPFAMYRGLGDEDLASIVLYLRSIPAVEHDPGKSEYNIPLPPAYGPPVDSVTPPPRGVSVEYGAYLAGPVSHCMECHTPMGPQGPLLDTRLGAGGFEFHGPWNVSVAANLTNGPDGLADYSDDEIKNMLRGQRPDGTTMLPPMPYPYLAKMTPEDMDAIVLYLRTLPALPDHE
;
A
#
# COMPACT_ATOMS: atom_id res chain seq x y z
N MET A 1 9.82 10.86 -21.87
CA MET A 1 9.25 9.53 -21.62
C MET A 1 9.33 9.30 -20.14
N SER A 2 8.20 9.13 -19.44
CA SER A 2 8.23 8.94 -17.99
C SER A 2 9.04 7.67 -17.67
N GLN A 3 9.95 7.76 -16.71
CA GLN A 3 10.68 6.60 -16.19
C GLN A 3 9.78 5.79 -15.23
N ASP A 4 8.50 5.66 -15.56
CA ASP A 4 7.51 5.00 -14.70
C ASP A 4 7.95 3.56 -14.46
N LEU A 5 7.95 3.15 -13.20
CA LEU A 5 8.40 1.83 -12.75
C LEU A 5 9.87 1.49 -13.07
N GLY A 6 10.65 2.45 -13.59
CA GLY A 6 12.09 2.33 -13.82
C GLY A 6 12.92 2.37 -12.52
N GLY A 7 12.28 2.61 -11.38
CA GLY A 7 12.91 2.64 -10.06
C GLY A 7 13.42 4.02 -9.66
N ARG A 8 13.52 4.24 -8.35
CA ARG A 8 13.89 5.52 -7.73
C ARG A 8 14.36 5.33 -6.29
N LEU A 9 15.07 6.33 -5.77
CA LEU A 9 15.24 6.46 -4.32
C LEU A 9 13.85 6.67 -3.68
N VAL A 10 13.53 5.86 -2.68
CA VAL A 10 12.26 5.94 -1.92
C VAL A 10 12.49 6.71 -0.64
N ASP A 11 13.49 6.30 0.14
CA ASP A 11 13.83 6.93 1.41
C ASP A 11 15.31 6.71 1.75
N LYS A 12 15.89 7.64 2.50
CA LYS A 12 17.24 7.54 3.05
C LYS A 12 17.25 8.08 4.46
N ASN A 13 17.50 7.20 5.42
CA ASN A 13 17.59 7.51 6.83
C ASN A 13 18.72 6.66 7.48
N PRO A 14 19.02 6.82 8.78
CA PRO A 14 20.08 6.05 9.43
C PRO A 14 19.87 4.52 9.39
N ALA A 15 18.61 4.06 9.39
CA ALA A 15 18.27 2.65 9.39
C ALA A 15 18.43 2.00 8.01
N PHE A 16 18.18 2.73 6.91
CA PHE A 16 18.32 2.20 5.56
C PHE A 16 18.37 3.28 4.47
N THR A 17 18.93 2.88 3.33
CA THR A 17 18.67 3.51 2.02
C THR A 17 17.74 2.58 1.25
N ALA A 18 16.47 2.96 1.09
CA ALA A 18 15.48 2.19 0.34
C ALA A 18 15.40 2.70 -1.10
N ILE A 19 15.66 1.80 -2.05
CA ILE A 19 15.57 2.04 -3.49
C ILE A 19 14.51 1.11 -4.06
N ALA A 20 13.48 1.71 -4.66
CA ALA A 20 12.52 0.97 -5.48
C ALA A 20 13.25 0.49 -6.73
N PRO A 21 13.29 -0.81 -7.00
CA PRO A 21 13.98 -1.33 -8.18
C PRO A 21 13.21 -0.96 -9.46
N ASN A 22 13.92 -1.03 -10.58
CA ASN A 22 13.26 -1.14 -11.88
C ASN A 22 12.48 -2.46 -11.91
N ILE A 23 11.18 -2.39 -12.16
CA ILE A 23 10.28 -3.53 -12.26
C ILE A 23 9.64 -3.65 -13.65
N THR A 24 10.28 -3.06 -14.65
CA THR A 24 9.91 -3.27 -16.06
C THR A 24 10.68 -4.46 -16.65
N PRO A 25 10.30 -4.95 -17.84
CA PRO A 25 11.05 -5.98 -18.56
C PRO A 25 12.49 -5.57 -18.96
N GLY A 26 12.91 -4.31 -18.80
CA GLY A 26 14.28 -3.85 -19.04
C GLY A 26 15.22 -4.03 -17.83
N SER A 27 14.91 -4.95 -16.92
CA SER A 27 15.59 -5.07 -15.62
C SER A 27 15.80 -6.53 -15.21
N ARG A 28 16.34 -6.73 -14.00
CA ARG A 28 16.58 -8.06 -13.42
C ARG A 28 15.33 -8.96 -13.39
N ILE A 29 14.13 -8.39 -13.33
CA ILE A 29 12.90 -9.19 -13.25
C ILE A 29 12.54 -9.87 -14.58
N ALA A 30 13.18 -9.48 -15.69
CA ALA A 30 12.98 -10.11 -16.99
C ALA A 30 13.32 -11.61 -16.98
N GLY A 31 14.34 -11.99 -16.21
CA GLY A 31 14.76 -13.38 -16.03
C GLY A 31 14.06 -14.14 -14.91
N TRP A 32 13.19 -13.47 -14.14
CA TRP A 32 12.43 -14.11 -13.06
C TRP A 32 11.23 -14.85 -13.63
N SER A 33 10.86 -15.98 -13.05
CA SER A 33 9.60 -16.65 -13.37
C SER A 33 8.39 -15.88 -12.80
N ASP A 34 7.19 -16.26 -13.20
CA ASP A 34 5.98 -15.65 -12.62
C ASP A 34 5.82 -16.03 -11.14
N ALA A 35 6.23 -17.25 -10.76
CA ALA A 35 6.26 -17.68 -9.36
C ALA A 35 7.26 -16.86 -8.53
N ASP A 36 8.42 -16.52 -9.11
CA ASP A 36 9.39 -15.64 -8.45
C ASP A 36 8.83 -14.23 -8.19
N LEU A 37 8.09 -13.68 -9.16
CA LEU A 37 7.42 -12.39 -8.97
C LEU A 37 6.31 -12.47 -7.93
N VAL A 38 5.53 -13.55 -7.93
CA VAL A 38 4.50 -13.83 -6.91
C VAL A 38 5.13 -13.85 -5.51
N HIS A 39 6.19 -14.63 -5.29
CA HIS A 39 6.88 -14.69 -4.00
C HIS A 39 7.52 -13.37 -3.61
N ALA A 40 8.11 -12.65 -4.56
CA ALA A 40 8.73 -11.35 -4.28
C ALA A 40 7.69 -10.29 -3.86
N ILE A 41 6.52 -10.25 -4.51
CA ILE A 41 5.45 -9.31 -4.16
C ILE A 41 4.78 -9.74 -2.85
N ARG A 42 4.35 -11.00 -2.75
CA ARG A 42 3.56 -11.50 -1.63
C ARG A 42 4.39 -11.65 -0.36
N GLU A 43 5.61 -12.18 -0.47
CA GLU A 43 6.40 -12.63 0.69
C GLU A 43 7.74 -11.93 0.83
N GLY A 44 8.07 -11.02 -0.08
CA GLY A 44 9.34 -10.31 -0.05
C GLY A 44 10.54 -11.17 -0.42
N LEU A 45 10.34 -12.39 -0.88
CA LEU A 45 11.41 -13.35 -1.14
C LEU A 45 11.88 -13.26 -2.59
N ARG A 46 13.18 -13.03 -2.78
CA ARG A 46 13.80 -13.03 -4.11
C ARG A 46 14.18 -14.45 -4.55
N PRO A 47 14.42 -14.66 -5.86
CA PRO A 47 14.91 -15.95 -6.37
C PRO A 47 16.25 -16.39 -5.76
N ASP A 48 17.10 -15.45 -5.34
CA ASP A 48 18.37 -15.73 -4.68
C ASP A 48 18.23 -16.01 -3.16
N GLY A 49 17.00 -16.05 -2.65
CA GLY A 49 16.69 -16.28 -1.24
C GLY A 49 16.83 -15.04 -0.35
N THR A 50 17.27 -13.90 -0.88
CA THR A 50 17.35 -12.65 -0.10
C THR A 50 15.98 -12.00 0.05
N LEU A 51 15.79 -11.22 1.11
CA LEU A 51 14.54 -10.50 1.36
C LEU A 51 14.58 -9.08 0.80
N ILE A 52 13.43 -8.63 0.31
CA ILE A 52 13.10 -7.21 0.13
C ILE A 52 12.85 -6.63 1.51
N GLY A 53 13.53 -5.54 1.88
CA GLY A 53 13.30 -4.85 3.15
C GLY A 53 12.22 -3.76 3.08
N PRO A 54 12.03 -2.98 4.16
CA PRO A 54 11.11 -1.85 4.18
C PRO A 54 11.45 -0.77 3.12
N PRO A 55 10.49 0.11 2.76
CA PRO A 55 9.13 0.25 3.31
C PRO A 55 8.07 -0.56 2.53
N MET A 56 8.43 -1.69 1.92
CA MET A 56 7.49 -2.50 1.14
C MET A 56 6.45 -3.18 2.08
N PRO A 57 5.13 -3.00 1.88
CA PRO A 57 4.09 -3.35 2.85
C PRO A 57 3.68 -4.84 2.80
N PHE A 58 4.59 -5.74 3.18
CA PHE A 58 4.34 -7.19 3.14
C PHE A 58 3.16 -7.64 4.00
N ALA A 59 2.87 -6.96 5.10
CA ALA A 59 1.71 -7.28 5.93
C ALA A 59 0.40 -7.24 5.12
N MET A 60 0.32 -6.37 4.10
CA MET A 60 -0.84 -6.25 3.24
C MET A 60 -0.75 -7.17 2.01
N TYR A 61 0.38 -7.17 1.30
CA TYR A 61 0.53 -7.98 0.07
C TYR A 61 0.34 -9.48 0.29
N ARG A 62 0.61 -9.98 1.51
CA ARG A 62 0.34 -11.37 1.90
C ARG A 62 -1.13 -11.77 1.77
N GLY A 63 -2.05 -10.81 1.87
CA GLY A 63 -3.48 -11.01 1.70
C GLY A 63 -4.00 -10.76 0.28
N LEU A 64 -3.14 -10.44 -0.69
CA LEU A 64 -3.58 -10.18 -2.06
C LEU A 64 -4.00 -11.51 -2.72
N GLY A 65 -5.17 -11.54 -3.35
CA GLY A 65 -5.71 -12.72 -4.02
C GLY A 65 -4.86 -13.21 -5.19
N ASP A 66 -4.89 -14.51 -5.45
CA ASP A 66 -4.05 -15.12 -6.49
C ASP A 66 -4.35 -14.57 -7.90
N GLU A 67 -5.62 -14.31 -8.21
CA GLU A 67 -6.04 -13.74 -9.50
C GLU A 67 -5.52 -12.31 -9.70
N ASP A 68 -5.62 -11.47 -8.67
CA ASP A 68 -5.16 -10.09 -8.74
C ASP A 68 -3.63 -10.03 -8.77
N LEU A 69 -2.95 -10.89 -8.02
CA LEU A 69 -1.50 -11.00 -8.06
C LEU A 69 -1.00 -11.49 -9.43
N ALA A 70 -1.66 -12.48 -10.03
CA ALA A 70 -1.36 -12.91 -11.40
C ALA A 70 -1.57 -11.77 -12.40
N SER A 71 -2.62 -10.96 -12.21
CA SER A 71 -2.88 -9.79 -13.05
C SER A 71 -1.79 -8.72 -12.93
N ILE A 72 -1.24 -8.49 -11.73
CA ILE A 72 -0.08 -7.60 -11.54
C ILE A 72 1.14 -8.15 -12.29
N VAL A 73 1.42 -9.45 -12.18
CA VAL A 73 2.53 -10.08 -12.91
C VAL A 73 2.38 -9.88 -14.41
N LEU A 74 1.21 -10.21 -14.97
CA LEU A 74 0.92 -10.02 -16.40
C LEU A 74 1.06 -8.55 -16.82
N TYR A 75 0.61 -7.61 -15.99
CA TYR A 75 0.80 -6.19 -16.25
C TYR A 75 2.28 -5.82 -16.33
N LEU A 76 3.10 -6.24 -15.37
CA LEU A 76 4.56 -5.99 -15.37
C LEU A 76 5.26 -6.60 -16.59
N ARG A 77 4.76 -7.71 -17.13
CA ARG A 77 5.25 -8.29 -18.39
C ARG A 77 4.85 -7.48 -19.62
N SER A 78 3.69 -6.82 -19.58
CA SER A 78 3.10 -6.14 -20.73
C SER A 78 3.61 -4.71 -20.96
N ILE A 79 4.14 -4.07 -19.91
CA ILE A 79 4.60 -2.68 -19.99
C ILE A 79 5.92 -2.55 -20.78
N PRO A 80 6.19 -1.37 -21.40
CA PRO A 80 7.46 -1.12 -22.08
C PRO A 80 8.66 -1.31 -21.15
N ALA A 81 9.72 -1.90 -21.68
CA ALA A 81 11.01 -2.00 -21.00
C ALA A 81 11.61 -0.60 -20.80
N VAL A 82 12.12 -0.34 -19.60
CA VAL A 82 12.92 0.84 -19.28
C VAL A 82 14.31 0.37 -18.93
N GLU A 83 15.32 0.87 -19.62
CA GLU A 83 16.73 0.61 -19.30
C GLU A 83 17.19 1.63 -18.26
N HIS A 84 17.14 1.24 -16.98
CA HIS A 84 17.58 2.07 -15.87
C HIS A 84 17.99 1.18 -14.68
N ASP A 85 19.18 1.44 -14.14
CA ASP A 85 19.64 0.83 -12.89
C ASP A 85 19.59 1.89 -11.78
N PRO A 86 18.57 1.86 -10.90
CA PRO A 86 18.46 2.81 -9.79
C PRO A 86 19.42 2.48 -8.63
N GLY A 87 20.16 1.36 -8.70
CA GLY A 87 20.96 0.83 -7.59
C GLY A 87 20.19 -0.15 -6.71
N LYS A 88 20.78 -0.46 -5.54
CA LYS A 88 20.26 -1.44 -4.58
C LYS A 88 19.96 -0.78 -3.25
N SER A 89 18.95 -1.29 -2.56
CA SER A 89 18.68 -0.90 -1.18
C SER A 89 19.79 -1.40 -0.25
N GLU A 90 20.09 -0.61 0.77
CA GLU A 90 21.01 -0.94 1.86
C GLU A 90 20.26 -0.86 3.18
N TYR A 91 20.29 -1.93 3.97
CA TYR A 91 19.60 -2.00 5.26
C TYR A 91 20.63 -2.12 6.39
N ASN A 92 20.69 -1.11 7.26
CA ASN A 92 21.53 -1.09 8.46
C ASN A 92 20.79 -1.62 9.70
N ILE A 93 19.64 -2.25 9.46
CA ILE A 93 18.81 -2.92 10.46
C ILE A 93 18.68 -4.39 10.09
N PRO A 94 18.50 -5.29 11.07
CA PRO A 94 18.20 -6.68 10.77
C PRO A 94 16.85 -6.77 10.05
N LEU A 95 16.82 -7.48 8.92
CA LEU A 95 15.57 -7.96 8.35
C LEU A 95 15.12 -9.22 9.10
N PRO A 96 13.81 -9.48 9.22
CA PRO A 96 13.34 -10.74 9.79
C PRO A 96 13.79 -11.92 8.90
N PRO A 97 13.76 -13.17 9.40
CA PRO A 97 14.04 -14.34 8.55
C PRO A 97 12.95 -14.56 7.47
N ALA A 98 11.72 -14.11 7.73
CA ALA A 98 10.59 -14.08 6.79
C ALA A 98 9.53 -13.09 7.31
N TYR A 99 8.66 -12.60 6.43
CA TYR A 99 7.54 -11.70 6.80
C TYR A 99 6.30 -12.43 7.35
N GLY A 100 6.36 -13.75 7.45
CA GLY A 100 5.30 -14.61 7.95
C GLY A 100 5.49 -16.04 7.44
N PRO A 101 4.56 -16.97 7.74
CA PRO A 101 4.57 -18.31 7.15
C PRO A 101 4.40 -18.26 5.62
N PRO A 102 4.84 -19.29 4.87
CA PRO A 102 4.56 -19.39 3.44
C PRO A 102 3.06 -19.26 3.14
N VAL A 103 2.72 -18.62 2.01
CA VAL A 103 1.32 -18.43 1.60
C VAL A 103 1.06 -19.18 0.30
N ASP A 104 0.45 -20.36 0.41
CA ASP A 104 0.18 -21.22 -0.75
C ASP A 104 -0.84 -20.61 -1.73
N SER A 105 -1.95 -20.08 -1.21
CA SER A 105 -3.04 -19.53 -2.02
C SER A 105 -3.90 -18.56 -1.21
N VAL A 106 -4.41 -17.53 -1.88
CA VAL A 106 -5.40 -16.61 -1.34
C VAL A 106 -6.55 -16.49 -2.33
N THR A 107 -7.75 -16.89 -1.89
CA THR A 107 -8.99 -16.65 -2.65
C THR A 107 -9.52 -15.26 -2.30
N PRO A 108 -9.63 -14.33 -3.28
CA PRO A 108 -10.22 -13.02 -3.01
C PRO A 108 -11.72 -13.15 -2.73
N PRO A 109 -12.31 -12.24 -1.93
CA PRO A 109 -13.75 -12.18 -1.77
C PRO A 109 -14.43 -11.89 -3.12
N PRO A 110 -15.69 -12.32 -3.32
CA PRO A 110 -16.45 -11.98 -4.51
C PRO A 110 -16.51 -10.48 -4.73
N ARG A 111 -16.31 -10.04 -5.97
CA ARG A 111 -16.43 -8.63 -6.34
C ARG A 111 -17.87 -8.14 -6.13
N GLY A 112 -18.01 -6.96 -5.53
CA GLY A 112 -19.29 -6.32 -5.29
C GLY A 112 -19.29 -5.48 -4.00
N VAL A 113 -20.32 -4.66 -3.83
CA VAL A 113 -20.43 -3.77 -2.66
C VAL A 113 -20.74 -4.59 -1.40
N SER A 114 -19.69 -4.97 -0.69
CA SER A 114 -19.73 -5.74 0.56
C SER A 114 -18.60 -5.29 1.48
N VAL A 115 -18.74 -5.54 2.78
CA VAL A 115 -17.70 -5.21 3.77
C VAL A 115 -16.42 -6.01 3.50
N GLU A 116 -16.56 -7.28 3.15
CA GLU A 116 -15.45 -8.19 2.91
C GLU A 116 -14.63 -7.77 1.69
N TYR A 117 -15.30 -7.43 0.58
CA TYR A 117 -14.63 -6.91 -0.62
C TYR A 117 -14.02 -5.52 -0.36
N GLY A 118 -14.70 -4.66 0.40
CA GLY A 118 -14.17 -3.37 0.82
C GLY A 118 -12.89 -3.50 1.66
N ALA A 119 -12.86 -4.44 2.61
CA ALA A 119 -11.69 -4.74 3.42
C ALA A 119 -10.52 -5.24 2.57
N TYR A 120 -10.81 -6.11 1.59
CA TYR A 120 -9.83 -6.59 0.63
C TYR A 120 -9.23 -5.45 -0.24
N LEU A 121 -10.08 -4.55 -0.73
CA LEU A 121 -9.64 -3.39 -1.50
C LEU A 121 -8.81 -2.41 -0.65
N ALA A 122 -9.26 -2.12 0.58
CA ALA A 122 -8.62 -1.15 1.47
C ALA A 122 -7.32 -1.68 2.09
N GLY A 123 -7.23 -2.97 2.39
CA GLY A 123 -6.04 -3.60 2.96
C GLY A 123 -5.11 -4.11 1.84
N PRO A 124 -5.23 -5.37 1.41
CA PRO A 124 -4.32 -6.00 0.45
C PRO A 124 -4.10 -5.28 -0.89
N VAL A 125 -5.13 -4.65 -1.47
CA VAL A 125 -5.00 -4.06 -2.82
C VAL A 125 -4.45 -2.64 -2.77
N SER A 126 -4.94 -1.80 -1.84
CA SER A 126 -4.65 -0.35 -1.82
C SER A 126 -3.84 0.12 -0.63
N HIS A 127 -3.59 -0.76 0.35
CA HIS A 127 -2.76 -0.50 1.52
C HIS A 127 -3.18 0.72 2.36
N CYS A 128 -4.47 1.05 2.40
CA CYS A 128 -4.99 2.17 3.20
C CYS A 128 -4.54 2.03 4.66
N MET A 129 -4.61 0.82 5.21
CA MET A 129 -4.27 0.53 6.60
C MET A 129 -2.77 0.61 6.91
N GLU A 130 -1.89 0.66 5.90
CA GLU A 130 -0.44 0.79 6.12
C GLU A 130 -0.09 2.19 6.59
N CYS A 131 -0.60 3.21 5.89
CA CYS A 131 -0.32 4.61 6.22
C CYS A 131 -1.27 5.15 7.28
N HIS A 132 -2.51 4.66 7.31
CA HIS A 132 -3.54 5.14 8.24
C HIS A 132 -3.59 4.35 9.55
N THR A 133 -2.54 3.62 9.91
CA THR A 133 -2.40 2.99 11.24
C THR A 133 -1.13 3.52 11.90
N PRO A 134 -1.16 3.88 13.19
CA PRO A 134 0.04 4.36 13.87
C PRO A 134 1.11 3.26 13.96
N MET A 135 2.37 3.68 13.93
CA MET A 135 3.52 2.79 14.07
C MET A 135 3.84 2.55 15.55
N GLY A 136 3.98 1.28 15.93
CA GLY A 136 4.58 0.86 17.18
C GLY A 136 6.05 0.44 17.00
N PRO A 137 6.71 -0.01 18.08
CA PRO A 137 8.12 -0.40 18.03
C PRO A 137 8.41 -1.59 17.11
N GLN A 138 7.41 -2.42 16.79
CA GLN A 138 7.52 -3.59 15.91
C GLN A 138 6.87 -3.40 14.53
N GLY A 139 6.40 -2.19 14.18
CA GLY A 139 5.66 -1.94 12.94
C GLY A 139 4.25 -1.37 13.18
N PRO A 140 3.39 -1.31 12.15
CA PRO A 140 2.04 -0.75 12.27
C PRO A 140 1.19 -1.53 13.28
N LEU A 141 0.45 -0.82 14.13
CA LEU A 141 -0.40 -1.39 15.18
C LEU A 141 -1.73 -1.92 14.64
N LEU A 142 -1.69 -2.84 13.68
CA LEU A 142 -2.85 -3.34 12.93
C LEU A 142 -3.88 -4.05 13.82
N ASP A 143 -3.48 -4.65 14.93
CA ASP A 143 -4.40 -5.40 15.80
C ASP A 143 -5.12 -4.52 16.83
N THR A 144 -4.54 -3.37 17.19
CA THR A 144 -5.00 -2.55 18.32
C THR A 144 -5.42 -1.15 17.93
N ARG A 145 -4.88 -0.61 16.82
CA ARG A 145 -5.10 0.78 16.39
C ARG A 145 -5.37 0.89 14.88
N LEU A 146 -5.93 -0.14 14.26
CA LEU A 146 -6.22 -0.19 12.83
C LEU A 146 -6.98 1.06 12.38
N GLY A 147 -6.43 1.78 11.40
CA GLY A 147 -7.10 2.96 10.84
C GLY A 147 -7.04 4.21 11.71
N ALA A 148 -6.37 4.23 12.86
CA ALA A 148 -6.34 5.39 13.77
C ALA A 148 -5.52 6.59 13.27
N GLY A 149 -4.91 6.51 12.09
CA GLY A 149 -4.12 7.58 11.48
C GLY A 149 -2.83 7.90 12.24
N GLY A 150 -2.34 9.13 12.09
CA GLY A 150 -1.24 9.69 12.86
C GLY A 150 0.16 9.52 12.25
N PHE A 151 0.30 8.82 11.13
CA PHE A 151 1.59 8.69 10.45
C PHE A 151 1.99 10.02 9.79
N GLU A 152 3.14 10.58 10.18
CA GLU A 152 3.69 11.82 9.59
C GLU A 152 4.54 11.54 8.34
N PHE A 153 4.29 12.29 7.29
CA PHE A 153 5.09 12.30 6.08
C PHE A 153 5.73 13.68 5.90
N HIS A 154 7.04 13.70 5.71
CA HIS A 154 7.82 14.91 5.50
C HIS A 154 8.25 15.00 4.04
N GLY A 155 8.02 16.15 3.41
CA GLY A 155 8.45 16.40 2.05
C GLY A 155 8.63 17.88 1.74
N PRO A 156 8.92 18.23 0.47
CA PRO A 156 8.98 19.63 0.02
C PRO A 156 7.69 20.43 0.26
N TRP A 157 6.57 19.74 0.52
CA TRP A 157 5.26 20.30 0.87
C TRP A 157 5.05 20.48 2.38
N ASN A 158 6.12 20.45 3.19
CA ASN A 158 6.11 20.41 4.65
C ASN A 158 5.65 19.05 5.20
N VAL A 159 4.81 19.03 6.25
CA VAL A 159 4.33 17.82 6.92
C VAL A 159 2.88 17.56 6.55
N SER A 160 2.57 16.32 6.22
CA SER A 160 1.22 15.79 6.04
C SER A 160 1.04 14.59 6.96
N VAL A 161 -0.10 14.50 7.63
CA VAL A 161 -0.40 13.42 8.57
C VAL A 161 -1.52 12.54 8.00
N ALA A 162 -1.35 11.21 8.06
CA ALA A 162 -2.41 10.29 7.69
C ALA A 162 -3.63 10.49 8.60
N ALA A 163 -4.81 10.70 7.99
CA ALA A 163 -6.04 10.95 8.72
C ALA A 163 -6.50 9.72 9.52
N ASN A 164 -7.26 9.95 10.60
CA ASN A 164 -7.98 8.88 11.28
C ASN A 164 -9.15 8.39 10.40
N LEU A 165 -9.16 7.11 10.06
CA LEU A 165 -10.19 6.45 9.23
C LEU A 165 -11.30 5.81 10.07
N THR A 166 -11.17 5.79 11.39
CA THR A 166 -12.21 5.25 12.29
C THR A 166 -13.43 6.15 12.34
N ASN A 167 -14.57 5.63 12.82
CA ASN A 167 -15.79 6.44 12.97
C ASN A 167 -15.87 7.14 14.34
N GLY A 168 -14.74 7.69 14.80
CA GLY A 168 -14.63 8.55 15.99
C GLY A 168 -14.80 10.05 15.66
N PRO A 169 -14.86 10.92 16.69
CA PRO A 169 -15.05 12.38 16.52
C PRO A 169 -13.98 13.08 15.68
N ASP A 170 -12.75 12.58 15.69
CA ASP A 170 -11.60 13.07 14.92
C ASP A 170 -11.38 12.28 13.60
N GLY A 171 -12.29 11.34 13.30
CA GLY A 171 -12.24 10.45 12.15
C GLY A 171 -13.32 10.71 11.10
N LEU A 172 -13.93 9.65 10.58
CA LEU A 172 -14.85 9.71 9.44
C LEU A 172 -16.32 9.93 9.80
N ALA A 173 -16.66 10.02 11.09
CA ALA A 173 -18.05 10.01 11.56
C ALA A 173 -18.92 11.11 10.92
N ASP A 174 -18.38 12.32 10.79
CA ASP A 174 -19.11 13.50 10.32
C ASP A 174 -19.03 13.72 8.81
N TYR A 175 -18.22 12.96 8.08
CA TYR A 175 -18.16 13.04 6.62
C TYR A 175 -19.26 12.17 6.01
N SER A 176 -19.91 12.64 4.96
CA SER A 176 -20.76 11.82 4.10
C SER A 176 -19.93 10.84 3.25
N ASP A 177 -20.58 9.80 2.73
CA ASP A 177 -19.93 8.82 1.87
C ASP A 177 -19.35 9.46 0.60
N ASP A 178 -20.03 10.46 0.03
CA ASP A 178 -19.54 11.17 -1.15
C ASP A 178 -18.35 12.08 -0.83
N GLU A 179 -18.32 12.69 0.35
CA GLU A 179 -17.15 13.44 0.82
C GLU A 179 -15.95 12.52 1.01
N ILE A 180 -16.14 11.32 1.58
CA ILE A 180 -15.07 10.33 1.72
C ILE A 180 -14.54 9.93 0.33
N LYS A 181 -15.43 9.62 -0.63
CA LYS A 181 -15.01 9.27 -2.00
C LYS A 181 -14.28 10.42 -2.69
N ASN A 182 -14.68 11.67 -2.46
CA ASN A 182 -13.99 12.85 -3.01
C ASN A 182 -12.61 13.05 -2.38
N MET A 183 -12.47 12.78 -1.07
CA MET A 183 -11.17 12.75 -0.40
C MET A 183 -10.27 11.64 -0.96
N LEU A 184 -10.80 10.44 -1.25
CA LEU A 184 -10.05 9.39 -1.94
C LEU A 184 -9.59 9.82 -3.36
N ARG A 185 -10.24 10.81 -3.97
CA ARG A 185 -9.84 11.46 -5.23
C ARG A 185 -8.92 12.66 -5.05
N GLY A 186 -8.59 13.01 -3.81
CA GLY A 186 -7.66 14.09 -3.47
C GLY A 186 -8.30 15.45 -3.25
N GLN A 187 -9.62 15.52 -3.03
CA GLN A 187 -10.33 16.78 -2.78
C GLN A 187 -10.99 16.78 -1.40
N ARG A 188 -10.69 17.80 -0.60
CA ARG A 188 -11.35 18.04 0.69
C ARG A 188 -12.76 18.63 0.50
N PRO A 189 -13.66 18.51 1.48
CA PRO A 189 -15.00 19.12 1.40
C PRO A 189 -15.00 20.64 1.24
N ASP A 190 -13.96 21.33 1.74
CA ASP A 190 -13.77 22.77 1.55
C ASP A 190 -13.26 23.14 0.14
N GLY A 191 -13.08 22.15 -0.74
CA GLY A 191 -12.61 22.30 -2.11
C GLY A 191 -11.08 22.34 -2.27
N THR A 192 -10.32 22.36 -1.17
CA THR A 192 -8.85 22.36 -1.24
C THR A 192 -8.29 20.99 -1.59
N THR A 193 -7.12 20.97 -2.22
CA THR A 193 -6.45 19.73 -2.62
C THR A 193 -5.80 19.07 -1.40
N MET A 194 -5.91 17.74 -1.32
CA MET A 194 -5.21 16.97 -0.29
C MET A 194 -3.71 16.87 -0.59
N LEU A 195 -2.92 16.80 0.48
CA LEU A 195 -1.46 16.75 0.37
C LEU A 195 -0.98 15.31 0.06
N PRO A 196 0.13 15.15 -0.70
CA PRO A 196 0.81 13.87 -0.87
C PRO A 196 1.25 13.26 0.48
N PRO A 197 1.57 11.95 0.57
CA PRO A 197 1.89 11.04 -0.54
C PRO A 197 0.78 10.05 -0.93
N MET A 198 -0.46 10.20 -0.43
CA MET A 198 -1.55 9.28 -0.78
C MET A 198 -1.74 9.21 -2.30
N PRO A 199 -1.94 8.01 -2.90
CA PRO A 199 -1.90 7.81 -4.35
C PRO A 199 -3.22 8.21 -5.05
N TYR A 200 -3.71 9.44 -4.81
CA TYR A 200 -4.98 9.96 -5.35
C TYR A 200 -5.18 9.72 -6.85
N PRO A 201 -4.19 9.90 -7.75
CA PRO A 201 -4.40 9.68 -9.18
C PRO A 201 -4.73 8.22 -9.55
N TYR A 202 -4.35 7.26 -8.72
CA TYR A 202 -4.68 5.85 -8.92
C TYR A 202 -6.02 5.50 -8.28
N LEU A 203 -6.26 5.99 -7.06
CA LEU A 203 -7.55 5.81 -6.38
C LEU A 203 -8.70 6.44 -7.18
N ALA A 204 -8.49 7.59 -7.81
CA ALA A 204 -9.48 8.23 -8.67
C ALA A 204 -9.92 7.41 -9.90
N LYS A 205 -9.21 6.32 -10.22
CA LYS A 205 -9.56 5.38 -11.30
C LYS A 205 -10.39 4.19 -10.84
N MET A 206 -10.61 4.03 -9.53
CA MET A 206 -11.47 2.98 -9.00
C MET A 206 -12.89 3.14 -9.54
N THR A 207 -13.57 2.01 -9.73
CA THR A 207 -14.98 2.02 -10.14
C THR A 207 -15.85 2.61 -9.03
N PRO A 208 -17.04 3.14 -9.35
CA PRO A 208 -18.00 3.55 -8.32
C PRO A 208 -18.29 2.43 -7.30
N GLU A 209 -18.42 1.19 -7.77
CA GLU A 209 -18.69 0.02 -6.93
C GLU A 209 -17.52 -0.32 -5.98
N ASP A 210 -16.27 -0.22 -6.45
CA ASP A 210 -15.08 -0.41 -5.59
C ASP A 210 -15.01 0.69 -4.52
N MET A 211 -15.31 1.94 -4.89
CA MET A 211 -15.36 3.07 -3.96
C MET A 211 -16.45 2.88 -2.90
N ASP A 212 -17.63 2.42 -3.31
CA ASP A 212 -18.73 2.11 -2.39
C ASP A 212 -18.35 0.98 -1.43
N ALA A 213 -17.70 -0.08 -1.91
CA ALA A 213 -17.23 -1.17 -1.07
C ALA A 213 -16.19 -0.69 -0.04
N ILE A 214 -15.20 0.11 -0.47
CA ILE A 214 -14.20 0.70 0.44
C ILE A 214 -14.88 1.54 1.52
N VAL A 215 -15.78 2.46 1.14
CA VAL A 215 -16.49 3.29 2.12
C VAL A 215 -17.30 2.42 3.08
N LEU A 216 -18.03 1.42 2.56
CA LEU A 216 -18.78 0.49 3.39
C LEU A 216 -17.90 -0.20 4.44
N TYR A 217 -16.70 -0.65 4.05
CA TYR A 217 -15.72 -1.19 5.00
C TYR A 217 -15.23 -0.14 6.01
N LEU A 218 -14.87 1.06 5.57
CA LEU A 218 -14.40 2.13 6.47
C LEU A 218 -15.46 2.50 7.52
N ARG A 219 -16.75 2.43 7.17
CA ARG A 219 -17.86 2.61 8.12
C ARG A 219 -17.94 1.54 9.22
N THR A 220 -17.30 0.39 9.03
CA THR A 220 -17.23 -0.66 10.06
C THR A 220 -16.11 -0.45 11.07
N LEU A 221 -15.15 0.44 10.78
CA LEU A 221 -14.02 0.69 11.68
C LEU A 221 -14.53 1.37 12.97
N PRO A 222 -14.37 0.73 14.14
CA PRO A 222 -14.88 1.27 15.39
C PRO A 222 -14.12 2.54 15.75
N ALA A 223 -14.81 3.49 16.39
CA ALA A 223 -14.14 4.62 17.02
C ALA A 223 -13.08 4.13 18.01
N LEU A 224 -11.89 4.71 17.94
CA LEU A 224 -10.80 4.44 18.87
C LEU A 224 -10.48 5.71 19.66
N PRO A 225 -9.92 5.58 20.88
CA PRO A 225 -9.46 6.75 21.63
C PRO A 225 -8.39 7.52 20.86
N ASP A 226 -8.38 8.84 21.06
CA ASP A 226 -7.35 9.74 20.58
C ASP A 226 -5.96 9.26 21.04
N HIS A 227 -4.93 9.63 20.28
CA HIS A 227 -3.54 9.35 20.66
C HIS A 227 -3.17 10.20 21.90
N GLU A 228 -2.79 9.56 23.00
CA GLU A 228 -2.09 10.21 24.13
C GLU A 228 -0.65 10.56 23.76
#